data_AF-A0A3E0QH63-F1
#
_entry.id   AF-A0A3E0QH63-F1
#
_cell.length_a   1.000
_cell.length_b   1.000
_cell.length_c   1.000
_cell.angle_alpha   90.00
_cell.angle_beta   90.00
_cell.angle_gamma   90.00
#
_symmetry.space_group_name_H-M   'P 1'
#
loop_
_entity.id
_entity.type
_entity.pdbx_description
1 polymer ?
#
loop_
_entity_poly.entity_id
_entity_poly.type
_entity_poly.pdbx_seq_one_letter_code
_entity_poly.pdbx_strand_id
1 'polypeptide(L)'
;MDCNQFNIDHIELRTGIDVPQIKRNYCELTDTSRTVSFQLLKTGEDKKAYAQKYFEWSSGSLFVQEGSNSDTRWSARLDTVTSELVFKLHYK
;
A
#
# COMPACT_ATOMS: atom_id res chain seq x y z
N MET A 1 -19.20 4.73 -2.19
CA MET A 1 -18.55 3.42 -2.36
C MET A 1 -17.83 3.10 -1.07
N ASP A 2 -18.22 2.02 -0.40
CA ASP A 2 -17.68 1.63 0.90
C ASP A 2 -16.21 1.18 0.80
N CYS A 3 -15.48 1.36 1.90
CA CYS A 3 -14.17 0.75 2.10
C CYS A 3 -14.16 -0.74 1.74
N ASN A 4 -15.27 -1.45 1.94
CA ASN A 4 -15.43 -2.87 1.61
C ASN A 4 -15.40 -3.17 0.11
N GLN A 5 -15.66 -2.20 -0.78
CA GLN A 5 -15.51 -2.34 -2.24
C GLN A 5 -14.12 -1.96 -2.74
N PHE A 6 -13.27 -1.38 -1.88
CA PHE A 6 -11.88 -1.11 -2.22
C PHE A 6 -11.09 -2.43 -2.14
N ASN A 7 -11.22 -3.23 -3.19
CA ASN A 7 -10.58 -4.54 -3.31
C ASN A 7 -9.08 -4.39 -3.49
N ILE A 8 -8.37 -5.30 -2.84
CA ILE A 8 -6.92 -5.50 -2.99
C ILE A 8 -6.55 -5.61 -4.46
N ASP A 9 -7.29 -6.38 -5.27
CA ASP A 9 -7.07 -6.51 -6.72
C ASP A 9 -6.95 -5.16 -7.46
N HIS A 10 -7.74 -4.16 -7.05
CA HIS A 10 -7.74 -2.86 -7.71
C HIS A 10 -6.52 -2.02 -7.32
N ILE A 11 -5.96 -2.26 -6.12
CA ILE A 11 -4.69 -1.69 -5.68
C ILE A 11 -3.56 -2.37 -6.43
N GLU A 12 -3.55 -3.70 -6.50
CA GLU A 12 -2.53 -4.48 -7.21
C GLU A 12 -2.47 -4.09 -8.69
N LEU A 13 -3.62 -3.97 -9.36
CA LEU A 13 -3.71 -3.54 -10.76
C LEU A 13 -3.19 -2.11 -10.99
N ARG A 14 -3.40 -1.21 -10.04
CA ARG A 14 -2.99 0.21 -10.17
C ARG A 14 -1.54 0.45 -9.76
N THR A 15 -1.07 -0.30 -8.77
CA THR A 15 0.25 -0.10 -8.16
C THR A 15 1.30 -1.08 -8.67
N GLY A 16 0.88 -2.22 -9.22
CA GLY A 16 1.76 -3.35 -9.56
C GLY A 16 2.30 -4.09 -8.33
N ILE A 17 1.86 -3.71 -7.12
CA ILE A 17 2.30 -4.30 -5.86
C ILE A 17 1.32 -5.39 -5.47
N ASP A 18 1.81 -6.63 -5.41
CA ASP A 18 1.06 -7.80 -4.93
C ASP A 18 0.83 -7.65 -3.42
N VAL A 19 -0.42 -7.55 -2.98
CA VAL A 19 -0.75 -7.33 -1.57
C VAL A 19 -1.05 -8.70 -0.93
N PRO A 20 -0.13 -9.26 -0.13
CA PRO A 20 -0.29 -10.60 0.44
C PRO A 20 -1.46 -10.66 1.44
N GLN A 21 -1.88 -11.86 1.86
CA GLN A 21 -2.91 -12.03 2.90
C GLN A 21 -2.62 -11.16 4.13
N ILE A 22 -3.52 -10.22 4.39
CA ILE A 22 -3.34 -9.13 5.34
C ILE A 22 -4.57 -8.99 6.24
N LYS A 23 -4.34 -8.45 7.44
CA LYS A 23 -5.41 -7.94 8.29
C LYS A 23 -5.60 -6.46 7.93
N ARG A 24 -6.80 -6.07 7.49
CA ARG A 24 -7.10 -4.65 7.21
C ARG A 24 -7.16 -3.90 8.54
N ASN A 25 -6.28 -2.91 8.70
CA ASN A 25 -6.23 -2.10 9.91
C ASN A 25 -7.18 -0.93 9.82
N TYR A 26 -7.11 -0.18 8.71
CA TYR A 26 -7.85 1.05 8.56
C TYR A 26 -8.15 1.34 7.09
N CYS A 27 -9.28 2.00 6.85
CA CYS A 27 -9.61 2.50 5.52
C CYS A 27 -10.38 3.80 5.67
N GLU A 28 -9.95 4.80 4.92
CA GLU A 28 -10.50 6.15 4.85
C GLU A 28 -10.84 6.46 3.41
N LEU A 29 -12.08 6.88 3.19
CA LEU A 29 -12.52 7.47 1.93
C LEU A 29 -12.88 8.93 2.19
N THR A 30 -12.30 9.79 1.39
CA THR A 30 -12.70 11.19 1.24
C THR A 30 -13.14 11.40 -0.20
N ASP A 31 -13.75 12.54 -0.51
CA ASP A 31 -14.24 12.83 -1.87
C ASP A 31 -13.12 12.79 -2.94
N THR A 32 -11.89 13.11 -2.55
CA THR A 32 -10.75 13.24 -3.47
C THR A 32 -9.63 12.22 -3.21
N SER A 33 -9.64 11.54 -2.06
CA SER A 33 -8.57 10.61 -1.69
C SER A 33 -9.08 9.37 -0.98
N ARG A 34 -8.33 8.28 -1.13
CA ARG A 34 -8.59 6.99 -0.51
C ARG A 34 -7.32 6.50 0.15
N THR A 35 -7.37 6.30 1.45
CA THR A 35 -6.25 5.77 2.23
C THR A 35 -6.64 4.42 2.79
N VAL A 36 -5.77 3.43 2.68
CA VAL A 36 -5.99 2.12 3.29
C VAL A 36 -4.70 1.63 3.92
N SER A 37 -4.80 1.12 5.14
CA SER A 37 -3.71 0.52 5.90
C SER A 37 -3.97 -0.97 6.10
N PHE A 38 -2.90 -1.73 5.94
CA PHE A 38 -2.89 -3.18 5.98
C PHE A 38 -1.74 -3.65 6.87
N GLN A 39 -1.97 -4.70 7.64
CA GLN A 39 -0.92 -5.34 8.40
C GLN A 39 -0.29 -6.47 7.59
N LEU A 40 0.98 -6.31 7.27
CA LEU A 40 1.77 -7.31 6.57
C LEU A 40 2.08 -8.49 7.49
N LEU A 41 1.47 -9.64 7.23
CA LEU A 41 1.68 -10.90 7.97
C LEU A 41 2.94 -11.67 7.51
N LYS A 42 3.98 -10.96 7.05
CA LYS A 42 5.28 -11.55 6.68
C LYS A 42 6.32 -11.23 7.76
N THR A 43 7.16 -12.22 8.09
CA THR A 43 8.19 -12.12 9.13
C THR A 43 9.60 -12.20 8.56
N GLY A 44 10.57 -11.58 9.24
CA GLY A 44 11.99 -11.75 8.93
C GLY A 44 12.37 -11.40 7.50
N GLU A 45 13.04 -12.34 6.82
CA GLU A 45 13.57 -12.16 5.47
C GLU A 45 12.48 -12.02 4.39
N ASP A 46 11.34 -12.70 4.52
CA ASP A 46 10.24 -12.62 3.55
C ASP A 46 9.67 -11.20 3.43
N LYS A 47 9.59 -10.50 4.55
CA LYS A 47 9.14 -9.09 4.59
C LYS A 47 10.15 -8.19 3.89
N LYS A 48 11.44 -8.41 4.13
CA LYS A 48 12.52 -7.62 3.51
C LYS A 48 12.59 -7.85 2.01
N ALA A 49 12.53 -9.11 1.57
CA ALA A 49 12.50 -9.48 0.16
C ALA A 49 11.28 -8.89 -0.56
N TYR A 50 10.10 -8.95 0.08
CA TYR A 50 8.89 -8.32 -0.43
C TYR A 50 9.06 -6.79 -0.57
N ALA A 51 9.56 -6.13 0.47
CA ALA A 51 9.79 -4.69 0.46
C ALA A 51 10.74 -4.29 -0.68
N GLN A 52 11.87 -4.99 -0.82
CA GLN A 52 12.87 -4.71 -1.86
C GLN A 52 12.39 -5.01 -3.28
N LYS A 53 11.42 -5.93 -3.44
CA LYS A 53 10.88 -6.29 -4.76
C LYS A 53 9.93 -5.24 -5.30
N TYR A 54 9.09 -4.65 -4.44
CA TYR A 54 7.97 -3.81 -4.85
C TYR A 54 8.10 -2.34 -4.46
N PHE A 55 9.05 -2.00 -3.59
CA PHE A 55 9.22 -0.64 -3.07
C PHE A 55 10.68 -0.22 -3.12
N GLU A 56 10.88 1.08 -3.19
CA GLU A 56 12.19 1.69 -3.03
C GLU A 56 12.46 1.96 -1.55
N TRP A 57 13.69 1.69 -1.12
CA TRP A 57 14.11 2.04 0.22
C TRP A 57 14.18 3.57 0.35
N SER A 58 13.47 4.14 1.32
CA SER A 58 13.47 5.59 1.56
C SER A 58 14.44 5.97 2.67
N SER A 59 14.15 5.53 3.90
CA SER A 59 15.00 5.82 5.05
C SER A 59 14.70 4.86 6.21
N GLY A 60 15.76 4.41 6.89
CA GLY A 60 15.65 3.48 8.01
C GLY A 60 14.92 2.20 7.63
N SER A 61 13.76 1.98 8.24
CA SER A 61 12.90 0.80 8.02
C SER A 61 11.71 1.07 7.09
N LEU A 62 11.69 2.25 6.46
CA LEU A 62 10.57 2.76 5.67
C LEU A 62 10.87 2.63 4.18
N PHE A 63 9.96 1.97 3.48
CA PHE A 63 9.98 1.74 2.05
C PHE A 63 8.82 2.48 1.41
N VAL A 64 9.03 3.06 0.24
CA VAL A 64 8.03 3.85 -0.46
C VAL A 64 7.98 3.47 -1.93
N GLN A 65 6.80 3.59 -2.51
CA GLN A 65 6.59 3.46 -3.94
C GLN A 65 5.51 4.48 -4.30
N GLU A 66 5.68 5.20 -5.40
CA GLU A 66 4.65 6.10 -5.89
C GLU A 66 4.47 5.94 -7.38
N GLY A 67 3.27 6.27 -7.84
CA GLY A 67 2.95 6.27 -9.24
C GLY A 67 1.82 7.24 -9.54
N SER A 68 1.69 7.59 -10.82
CA SER A 68 0.58 8.42 -11.26
C SER A 68 0.20 8.07 -12.69
N ASN A 69 -1.08 8.22 -12.99
CA ASN A 69 -1.62 8.19 -14.33
C ASN A 69 -2.43 9.47 -14.60
N SER A 70 -3.11 9.51 -15.73
CA SER A 70 -3.96 10.64 -16.17
C SER A 70 -4.99 11.03 -15.11
N ASP A 71 -5.58 10.04 -14.44
CA ASP A 71 -6.79 10.21 -13.62
C ASP A 71 -6.51 10.12 -12.11
N THR A 72 -5.41 9.50 -11.71
CA THR A 72 -5.09 9.19 -10.32
C THR A 72 -3.60 9.27 -10.02
N ARG A 73 -3.27 9.75 -8.83
CA ARG A 73 -1.95 9.61 -8.22
C ARG A 73 -2.05 8.63 -7.06
N TRP A 74 -1.04 7.80 -6.87
CA TRP A 74 -1.00 6.87 -5.76
C TRP A 74 0.37 6.86 -5.10
N SER A 75 0.38 6.60 -3.80
CA SER A 75 1.58 6.32 -3.03
C SER A 75 1.34 5.14 -2.11
N ALA A 76 2.37 4.35 -1.91
CA ALA A 76 2.38 3.18 -1.06
C ALA A 76 3.60 3.28 -0.16
N ARG A 77 3.41 3.06 1.15
CA ARG A 77 4.48 3.07 2.14
C ARG A 77 4.43 1.79 2.95
N LEU A 78 5.57 1.16 3.15
CA LEU A 78 5.73 -0.01 3.99
C LEU A 78 6.73 0.30 5.10
N ASP A 79 6.29 0.18 6.34
CA ASP A 79 7.16 0.22 7.50
C ASP A 79 7.45 -1.21 7.97
N THR A 80 8.72 -1.59 7.90
CA THR A 80 9.16 -2.93 8.28
C THR A 80 9.30 -3.13 9.79
N VAL A 81 9.25 -2.09 10.62
CA VAL A 81 9.18 -2.22 12.09
C VAL A 81 7.77 -2.59 12.52
N THR A 82 6.80 -1.76 12.15
CA THR A 82 5.38 -1.95 12.51
C THR A 82 4.69 -3.00 11.63
N SER A 83 5.32 -3.37 10.50
CA SER A 83 4.72 -4.19 9.44
C SER A 83 3.43 -3.56 8.91
N GLU A 84 3.37 -2.23 8.93
CA GLU A 84 2.24 -1.46 8.42
C GLU A 84 2.49 -1.09 6.95
N LEU A 85 1.56 -1.50 6.09
CA LEU A 85 1.54 -1.19 4.67
C LEU A 85 0.36 -0.26 4.39
N VAL A 86 0.66 0.98 3.98
CA VAL A 86 -0.36 2.00 3.74
C VAL A 86 -0.34 2.43 2.28
N PHE A 87 -1.49 2.35 1.64
CA PHE A 87 -1.72 2.87 0.31
C PHE A 87 -2.58 4.13 0.39
N LYS A 88 -2.23 5.12 -0.42
CA LYS A 88 -2.97 6.36 -0.56
C LYS A 88 -3.17 6.64 -2.04
N LEU A 89 -4.41 6.64 -2.49
CA LEU A 89 -4.79 7.05 -3.83
C LEU A 89 -5.45 8.43 -3.75
N HIS A 90 -5.13 9.28 -4.71
CA HIS A 90 -5.72 10.59 -4.94
C HIS A 90 -6.27 10.63 -6.35
N TYR A 91 -7.54 11.00 -6.46
CA TYR A 91 -8.21 11.21 -7.74
C TYR A 91 -8.00 12.67 -8.16
N LYS A 92 -7.61 12.88 -9.42
CA LYS A 92 -7.40 14.21 -9.98
C LYS A 92 -8.72 14.80 -10.49
#